data_AF-A0A1G3BYR7-F1
#
_entry.id   AF-A0A1G3BYR7-F1
#
_cell.length_a   1.000
_cell.length_b   1.000
_cell.length_c   1.000
_cell.angle_alpha   90.00
_cell.angle_beta   90.00
_cell.angle_gamma   90.00
#
_symmetry.space_group_name_H-M   'P 1'
#
loop_
_entity.id
_entity.type
_entity.pdbx_description
1 polymer ?
#
loop_
_entity_poly.entity_id
_entity_poly.type
_entity_poly.pdbx_seq_one_letter_code
_entity_poly.pdbx_strand_id
1 'polypeptide(L)'
;MTESIDTVKQLVEYIVRKKTSGFLDPTQFNLVINSASLSEFMDYIGNEHTYQPGQPIPPRAFELTQNIIEKLKVFKESDYPLIIDAAGQVPFPTDHVFTLGIGYITGSGSPIVPRYVPIEIVDEQKKWYRLSSKIVAPDKKFPICVIQNTYFQFFPVNLQSASLSYIRYPRKAIWNYTLTNNRPVFNPVGSVDLEWEKIKINDIVIRACSLLGISIKDAEIVQYSQQKINEGL
;
A
#
# COMPACT_ATOMS: atom_id res chain seq x y z
N MET A 1 1.54 -7.57 14.58
CA MET A 1 2.44 -8.72 14.34
C MET A 1 2.04 -9.34 13.02
N THR A 2 2.98 -9.55 12.10
CA THR A 2 2.78 -10.18 10.78
C THR A 2 2.84 -11.70 10.91
N GLU A 3 2.34 -12.43 9.90
CA GLU A 3 2.41 -13.89 9.84
C GLU A 3 3.55 -14.32 8.90
N SER A 4 4.28 -15.38 9.26
CA SER A 4 5.37 -15.90 8.44
C SER A 4 4.87 -16.38 7.08
N ILE A 5 5.56 -16.04 6.01
CA ILE A 5 5.23 -16.47 4.65
C ILE A 5 5.23 -18.00 4.51
N ASP A 6 6.03 -18.70 5.31
CA ASP A 6 6.04 -20.17 5.33
C ASP A 6 4.72 -20.73 5.88
N THR A 7 4.21 -20.16 6.97
CA THR A 7 2.89 -20.52 7.52
C THR A 7 1.78 -20.28 6.50
N VAL A 8 1.85 -19.15 5.78
CA VAL A 8 0.88 -18.79 4.73
C VAL A 8 0.93 -19.82 3.59
N LYS A 9 2.12 -20.21 3.14
CA LYS A 9 2.28 -21.22 2.09
C LYS A 9 1.74 -22.58 2.52
N GLN A 10 2.07 -23.03 3.73
CA GLN A 10 1.56 -24.30 4.27
C GLN A 10 0.03 -24.33 4.30
N LEU A 11 -0.61 -23.22 4.68
CA LEU A 11 -2.06 -23.09 4.68
C LEU A 11 -2.65 -23.16 3.26
N VAL A 12 -2.07 -22.44 2.29
CA VAL A 12 -2.51 -22.51 0.89
C VAL A 12 -2.33 -23.93 0.33
N GLU A 13 -1.18 -24.57 0.56
CA GLU A 13 -0.92 -25.94 0.13
C GLU A 13 -1.88 -26.96 0.75
N TYR A 14 -2.23 -26.80 2.03
CA TYR A 14 -3.22 -27.64 2.68
C TYR A 14 -4.58 -27.56 1.97
N ILE A 15 -5.04 -26.35 1.65
CA ILE A 15 -6.31 -26.15 0.94
C ILE A 15 -6.24 -26.72 -0.48
N VAL A 16 -5.15 -26.44 -1.19
CA VAL A 16 -4.92 -26.96 -2.55
C VAL A 16 -4.97 -28.48 -2.55
N ARG A 17 -4.20 -29.15 -1.68
CA ARG A 17 -4.15 -30.62 -1.59
C ARG A 17 -5.50 -31.25 -1.24
N LYS A 18 -6.32 -30.59 -0.43
CA LYS A 18 -7.66 -31.07 -0.07
C LYS A 18 -8.63 -31.04 -1.26
N LYS A 19 -8.48 -30.07 -2.16
CA LYS A 19 -9.39 -29.86 -3.31
C LYS A 19 -8.88 -30.44 -4.61
N THR A 20 -7.57 -30.53 -4.76
CA THR A 20 -6.87 -30.96 -5.97
C THR A 20 -5.62 -31.74 -5.57
N SER A 21 -5.32 -32.85 -6.23
CA SER A 21 -4.11 -33.66 -5.95
C SER A 21 -2.79 -33.03 -6.43
N GLY A 22 -2.76 -31.70 -6.66
CA GLY A 22 -1.65 -30.97 -7.24
C GLY A 22 -0.64 -30.44 -6.23
N PHE A 23 0.60 -30.25 -6.69
CA PHE A 23 1.65 -29.53 -5.97
C PHE A 23 1.68 -28.07 -6.42
N LEU A 24 1.76 -27.13 -5.48
CA LEU A 24 1.89 -25.72 -5.79
C LEU A 24 3.39 -25.37 -5.88
N ASP A 25 3.86 -25.01 -7.07
CA ASP A 25 5.24 -24.60 -7.25
C ASP A 25 5.52 -23.31 -6.45
N PRO A 26 6.69 -23.18 -5.76
CA PRO A 26 7.06 -21.98 -5.03
C PRO A 26 6.96 -20.67 -5.83
N THR A 27 7.31 -20.69 -7.12
CA THR A 27 7.23 -19.51 -7.98
C THR A 27 5.77 -19.14 -8.28
N GLN A 28 4.92 -20.15 -8.51
CA GLN A 28 3.49 -19.97 -8.68
C GLN A 28 2.84 -19.46 -7.39
N PHE A 29 3.23 -19.99 -6.23
CA PHE A 29 2.78 -19.49 -4.93
C PHE A 29 3.10 -18.01 -4.78
N ASN A 30 4.36 -17.61 -5.03
CA ASN A 30 4.79 -16.22 -4.92
C ASN A 30 4.00 -15.30 -5.87
N LEU A 31 3.70 -15.74 -7.08
CA LEU A 31 2.89 -14.96 -8.03
C LEU A 31 1.44 -14.78 -7.53
N VAL A 32 0.82 -15.86 -7.08
CA VAL A 32 -0.59 -15.87 -6.66
C VAL A 32 -0.78 -15.09 -5.37
N ILE A 33 0.08 -15.28 -4.36
CA ILE A 33 -0.06 -14.60 -3.08
C ILE A 33 0.14 -13.08 -3.22
N ASN A 34 1.07 -12.64 -4.07
CA ASN A 34 1.27 -11.23 -4.37
C ASN A 34 0.09 -10.63 -5.15
N SER A 35 -0.47 -11.38 -6.10
CA SER A 35 -1.67 -10.95 -6.83
C SER A 35 -2.89 -10.83 -5.92
N ALA A 36 -3.05 -11.76 -4.97
CA ALA A 36 -4.11 -11.73 -3.98
C ALA A 36 -3.96 -10.56 -2.99
N SER A 37 -2.74 -10.34 -2.49
CA SER A 37 -2.38 -9.20 -1.64
C SER A 37 -2.69 -7.86 -2.33
N LEU A 38 -2.30 -7.73 -3.60
CA LEU A 38 -2.58 -6.53 -4.39
C LEU A 38 -4.08 -6.33 -4.62
N SER A 39 -4.83 -7.39 -4.92
CA SER A 39 -6.29 -7.31 -5.08
C SER A 39 -6.99 -6.85 -3.80
N GLU A 40 -6.61 -7.37 -2.64
CA GLU A 40 -7.15 -6.93 -1.35
C GLU A 40 -6.79 -5.46 -1.06
N PHE A 41 -5.56 -5.04 -1.41
CA PHE A 41 -5.14 -3.63 -1.30
C PHE A 41 -6.00 -2.70 -2.16
N MET A 42 -6.22 -3.04 -3.44
CA MET A 42 -7.03 -2.21 -4.35
C MET A 42 -8.48 -2.07 -3.88
N ASP A 43 -9.06 -3.13 -3.30
CA ASP A 43 -10.41 -3.08 -2.75
C ASP A 43 -10.54 -2.15 -1.52
N TYR A 44 -9.46 -1.92 -0.76
CA TYR A 44 -9.47 -0.94 0.34
C TYR A 44 -9.18 0.48 -0.11
N ILE A 45 -8.36 0.67 -1.15
CA ILE A 45 -8.12 2.00 -1.73
C ILE A 45 -9.42 2.57 -2.31
N GLY A 46 -10.17 1.72 -3.03
CA GLY A 46 -11.41 2.09 -3.67
C GLY A 46 -11.43 1.53 -5.08
N ASN A 47 -12.17 0.45 -5.28
CA ASN A 47 -12.24 -0.22 -6.57
C ASN A 47 -13.31 0.43 -7.45
N GLU A 48 -12.88 1.03 -8.57
CA GLU A 48 -13.75 1.67 -9.57
C GLU A 48 -14.82 0.75 -10.15
N HIS A 49 -14.60 -0.57 -10.15
CA HIS A 49 -15.56 -1.55 -10.65
C HIS A 49 -16.73 -1.81 -9.69
N THR A 50 -16.65 -1.33 -8.44
CA THR A 50 -17.74 -1.47 -7.46
C THR A 50 -18.74 -0.31 -7.49
N TYR A 51 -18.51 0.67 -8.35
CA TYR A 51 -19.41 1.80 -8.55
C TYR A 51 -20.68 1.32 -9.25
N GLN A 52 -21.81 1.45 -8.57
CA GLN A 52 -23.12 1.14 -9.12
C GLN A 52 -23.77 2.43 -9.64
N PRO A 53 -24.39 2.42 -10.83
CA PRO A 53 -25.16 3.55 -11.32
C PRO A 53 -26.21 3.98 -10.28
N GLY A 54 -26.11 5.22 -9.78
CA GLY A 54 -27.00 5.77 -8.74
C GLY A 54 -26.45 5.71 -7.31
N GLN A 55 -25.29 5.11 -7.07
CA GLN A 55 -24.57 5.15 -5.78
C GLN A 55 -23.16 5.69 -6.01
N PRO A 56 -22.93 7.01 -5.84
CA PRO A 56 -21.63 7.64 -6.12
C PRO A 56 -20.54 7.30 -5.09
N ILE A 57 -20.88 6.62 -3.99
CA ILE A 57 -19.95 6.24 -2.93
C ILE A 57 -19.73 4.73 -3.00
N PRO A 58 -18.48 4.25 -3.18
CA PRO A 58 -18.19 2.83 -3.16
C PRO A 58 -18.41 2.27 -1.74
N PRO A 59 -18.78 0.98 -1.61
CA PRO A 59 -19.00 0.36 -0.29
C PRO A 59 -17.71 0.29 0.55
N ARG A 60 -16.53 0.39 -0.08
CA ARG A 60 -15.22 0.50 0.57
C ARG A 60 -14.34 1.44 -0.25
N ALA A 61 -13.76 2.43 0.42
CA ALA A 61 -12.70 3.27 -0.10
C ALA A 61 -11.89 3.84 1.06
N PHE A 62 -10.69 4.28 0.73
CA PHE A 62 -9.81 4.92 1.67
C PHE A 62 -10.48 6.16 2.30
N GLU A 63 -10.23 6.39 3.59
CA GLU A 63 -10.82 7.46 4.41
C GLU A 63 -12.33 7.45 4.67
N LEU A 64 -13.11 6.49 4.12
CA LEU A 64 -14.55 6.41 4.44
C LEU A 64 -14.83 6.00 5.90
N THR A 65 -14.02 5.09 6.44
CA THR A 65 -14.18 4.56 7.81
C THR A 65 -12.84 4.40 8.48
N GLN A 66 -12.76 4.69 9.79
CA GLN A 66 -11.56 4.49 10.59
C GLN A 66 -11.00 3.06 10.49
N ASN A 67 -11.87 2.06 10.36
CA ASN A 67 -11.48 0.66 10.17
C ASN A 67 -10.65 0.43 8.89
N ILE A 68 -10.94 1.14 7.79
CA ILE A 68 -10.18 1.03 6.54
C ILE A 68 -8.83 1.72 6.70
N ILE A 69 -8.81 2.89 7.35
CA ILE A 69 -7.57 3.61 7.66
C ILE A 69 -6.64 2.73 8.51
N GLU A 70 -7.17 2.07 9.54
CA GLU A 70 -6.37 1.18 10.40
C GLU A 70 -5.83 -0.04 9.66
N LYS A 71 -6.57 -0.58 8.68
CA LYS A 71 -6.10 -1.69 7.84
C LYS A 71 -5.00 -1.27 6.87
N LEU A 72 -5.07 -0.06 6.34
CA LEU A 72 -4.10 0.47 5.38
C LEU A 72 -2.91 1.19 6.03
N LYS A 73 -2.93 1.42 7.35
CA LYS A 73 -1.89 2.16 8.08
C LYS A 73 -0.47 1.61 7.87
N VAL A 74 -0.34 0.29 7.65
CA VAL A 74 0.97 -0.35 7.43
C VAL A 74 1.61 0.06 6.10
N PHE A 75 0.80 0.50 5.15
CA PHE A 75 1.24 1.00 3.84
C PHE A 75 1.37 2.52 3.82
N LYS A 76 1.18 3.20 4.95
CA LYS A 76 1.38 4.64 5.05
C LYS A 76 2.86 4.93 5.25
N GLU A 77 3.44 5.65 4.31
CA GLU A 77 4.74 6.29 4.47
C GLU A 77 4.53 7.74 4.87
N SER A 78 5.21 8.16 5.94
CA SER A 78 5.11 9.52 6.49
C SER A 78 6.46 10.22 6.36
N ASP A 79 6.41 11.53 6.15
CA ASP A 79 7.58 12.41 6.08
C ASP A 79 8.65 11.99 5.05
N TYR A 80 8.24 11.36 3.94
CA TYR A 80 9.14 10.98 2.87
C TYR A 80 9.78 12.24 2.25
N PRO A 81 11.12 12.33 2.20
CA PRO A 81 11.81 13.55 1.79
C PRO A 81 11.64 13.78 0.29
N LEU A 82 11.18 14.96 -0.08
CA LEU A 82 11.12 15.46 -1.45
C LEU A 82 12.21 16.51 -1.65
N ILE A 83 13.12 16.25 -2.60
CA ILE A 83 14.15 17.20 -3.01
C ILE A 83 13.65 17.91 -4.26
N ILE A 84 13.36 19.20 -4.13
CA ILE A 84 12.75 20.02 -5.18
C ILE A 84 13.85 20.58 -6.06
N ASP A 85 13.79 20.29 -7.35
CA ASP A 85 14.77 20.80 -8.32
C ASP A 85 14.59 22.31 -8.61
N ALA A 86 15.47 22.87 -9.44
CA ALA A 86 15.41 24.28 -9.80
C ALA A 86 14.15 24.68 -10.60
N ALA A 87 13.47 23.72 -11.21
CA ALA A 87 12.20 23.90 -11.90
C ALA A 87 10.98 23.72 -10.98
N GLY A 88 11.19 23.41 -9.69
CA GLY A 88 10.11 23.14 -8.75
C GLY A 88 9.53 21.74 -8.90
N GLN A 89 10.24 20.79 -9.50
CA GLN A 89 9.73 19.46 -9.84
C GLN A 89 10.31 18.39 -8.93
N VAL A 90 9.48 17.39 -8.60
CA VAL A 90 9.90 16.20 -7.85
C VAL A 90 9.22 14.96 -8.43
N PRO A 91 9.95 13.94 -8.90
CA PRO A 91 9.33 12.70 -9.36
C PRO A 91 8.59 12.00 -8.22
N PHE A 92 7.51 11.28 -8.55
CA PHE A 92 6.83 10.45 -7.56
C PHE A 92 7.77 9.34 -7.03
N PRO A 93 7.63 8.94 -5.74
CA PRO A 93 8.20 7.69 -5.27
C PRO A 93 7.74 6.51 -6.14
N THR A 94 8.61 5.54 -6.38
CA THR A 94 8.33 4.42 -7.30
C THR A 94 7.17 3.52 -6.88
N ASP A 95 6.86 3.50 -5.60
CA ASP A 95 5.80 2.71 -4.97
C ASP A 95 4.60 3.57 -4.56
N HIS A 96 4.53 4.84 -4.96
CA HIS A 96 3.43 5.75 -4.65
C HIS A 96 2.10 5.31 -5.28
N VAL A 97 1.03 5.30 -4.47
CA VAL A 97 -0.35 5.02 -4.90
C VAL A 97 -1.23 6.23 -4.72
N PHE A 98 -1.23 6.80 -3.52
CA PHE A 98 -2.17 7.86 -3.14
C PHE A 98 -1.51 8.89 -2.23
N THR A 99 -1.67 10.17 -2.54
CA THR A 99 -1.11 11.27 -1.74
C THR A 99 -2.03 11.62 -0.58
N LEU A 100 -1.52 11.55 0.66
CA LEU A 100 -2.26 11.96 1.85
C LEU A 100 -2.08 13.43 2.16
N GLY A 101 -0.86 13.93 1.97
CA GLY A 101 -0.53 15.31 2.28
C GLY A 101 0.92 15.63 2.00
N ILE A 102 1.17 16.92 1.81
CA ILE A 102 2.51 17.45 1.60
C ILE A 102 2.70 18.61 2.57
N GLY A 103 3.86 18.67 3.19
CA GLY A 103 4.25 19.75 4.10
C GLY A 103 5.74 19.99 4.01
N TYR A 104 6.23 21.02 4.68
CA TYR A 104 7.66 21.16 4.93
C TYR A 104 7.88 21.79 6.30
N ILE A 105 9.07 21.55 6.86
CA ILE A 105 9.46 22.08 8.16
C ILE A 105 10.42 23.24 7.93
N THR A 106 10.07 24.41 8.45
CA THR A 106 10.97 25.57 8.50
C THR A 106 11.28 25.90 9.95
N GLY A 107 12.52 26.28 10.24
CA GLY A 107 12.93 26.70 11.57
C GLY A 107 13.57 28.07 11.54
N SER A 108 13.21 28.94 12.48
CA SER A 108 13.87 30.24 12.66
C SER A 108 13.93 30.58 14.15
N GLY A 109 14.99 31.27 14.59
CA GLY A 109 15.20 31.66 15.98
C GLY A 109 16.42 31.01 16.62
N SER A 110 16.69 31.41 17.87
CA SER A 110 17.71 30.80 18.73
C SER A 110 17.11 30.58 20.12
N PRO A 111 16.80 29.32 20.53
CA PRO A 111 16.96 28.08 19.78
C PRO A 111 16.03 28.00 18.56
N ILE A 112 16.38 27.15 17.58
CA ILE A 112 15.57 26.93 16.37
C ILE A 112 14.22 26.33 16.78
N VAL A 113 13.12 27.03 16.50
CA VAL A 113 11.77 26.51 16.71
C VAL A 113 11.25 25.94 15.38
N PRO A 114 10.96 24.63 15.28
CA PRO A 114 10.41 24.05 14.06
C PRO A 114 8.95 24.49 13.86
N ARG A 115 8.63 24.88 12.63
CA ARG A 115 7.29 25.23 12.17
C ARG A 115 6.92 24.34 11.01
N TYR A 116 5.80 23.63 11.17
CA TYR A 116 5.20 22.80 10.13
C TYR A 116 4.32 23.67 9.24
N VAL A 117 4.60 23.68 7.94
CA VAL A 117 3.83 24.43 6.95
C VAL A 117 3.22 23.45 5.96
N PRO A 118 1.88 23.33 5.89
CA PRO A 118 1.23 22.48 4.91
C PRO A 118 1.35 23.10 3.52
N ILE A 119 1.40 22.25 2.49
CA ILE A 119 1.40 22.65 1.09
C ILE A 119 0.04 22.27 0.50
N GLU A 120 -0.68 23.25 -0.05
CA GLU A 120 -1.99 23.02 -0.64
C GLU A 120 -1.83 22.32 -2.01
N ILE A 121 -2.48 21.17 -2.19
CA ILE A 121 -2.58 20.51 -3.50
C ILE A 121 -3.74 21.14 -4.26
N VAL A 122 -3.46 21.71 -5.43
CA VAL A 122 -4.46 22.42 -6.24
C VAL A 122 -4.60 21.78 -7.62
N ASP A 123 -5.78 21.96 -8.21
CA ASP A 123 -6.02 21.61 -9.60
C ASP A 123 -5.33 22.58 -10.57
N GLU A 124 -5.29 22.18 -11.84
CA GLU A 124 -4.63 22.93 -12.90
C GLU A 124 -5.26 24.33 -13.12
N GLN A 125 -6.57 24.50 -12.94
CA GLN A 125 -7.24 25.81 -13.12
C GLN A 125 -6.91 26.77 -11.97
N LYS A 126 -6.98 26.29 -10.73
CA LYS A 126 -6.57 27.02 -9.53
C LYS A 126 -5.11 27.40 -9.60
N LYS A 127 -4.24 26.55 -10.16
CA LYS A 127 -2.84 26.91 -10.42
C LYS A 127 -2.76 28.18 -11.26
N TRP A 128 -3.42 28.22 -12.42
CA TRP A 128 -3.41 29.40 -13.29
C TRP A 128 -3.98 30.64 -12.61
N TYR A 129 -5.05 30.48 -11.84
CA TYR A 129 -5.61 31.57 -11.04
C TYR A 129 -4.61 32.12 -10.01
N ARG A 130 -3.96 31.25 -9.22
CA ARG A 130 -2.98 31.64 -8.19
C ARG A 130 -1.76 32.33 -8.81
N LEU A 131 -1.26 31.84 -9.94
CA LEU A 131 -0.11 32.43 -10.64
C LEU A 131 -0.42 33.79 -11.28
N SER A 132 -1.66 34.02 -11.72
CA SER A 132 -2.09 35.31 -12.27
C SER A 132 -2.41 36.37 -11.19
N SER A 133 -2.73 35.93 -9.98
CA SER A 133 -3.14 36.82 -8.88
C SER A 133 -1.95 37.43 -8.17
N LYS A 134 -2.00 38.74 -7.91
CA LYS A 134 -1.00 39.44 -7.08
C LYS A 134 -1.27 39.35 -5.58
N ILE A 135 -2.47 38.95 -5.18
CA ILE A 135 -2.91 38.93 -3.78
C ILE A 135 -2.69 37.54 -3.17
N VAL A 136 -2.95 36.49 -3.95
CA VAL A 136 -2.83 35.09 -3.52
C VAL A 136 -1.75 34.34 -4.29
N ALA A 137 -0.70 35.06 -4.71
CA ALA A 137 0.46 34.49 -5.38
C ALA A 137 1.15 33.48 -4.45
N PRO A 138 1.58 32.30 -4.95
CA PRO A 138 2.34 31.35 -4.17
C PRO A 138 3.68 31.94 -3.72
N ASP A 139 3.97 31.85 -2.43
CA ASP A 139 5.27 32.19 -1.87
C ASP A 139 5.76 31.06 -0.96
N LYS A 140 6.93 31.22 -0.33
CA LYS A 140 7.44 30.18 0.58
C LYS A 140 6.49 29.96 1.76
N LYS A 141 5.74 30.96 2.22
CA LYS A 141 4.84 30.83 3.38
C LYS A 141 3.52 30.12 3.01
N PHE A 142 3.07 30.28 1.78
CA PHE A 142 1.85 29.71 1.22
C PHE A 142 2.15 29.02 -0.13
N PRO A 143 2.93 27.92 -0.12
CA PRO A 143 3.23 27.21 -1.34
C PRO A 143 2.03 26.38 -1.81
N ILE A 144 1.98 26.14 -3.11
CA ILE A 144 1.02 25.23 -3.73
C ILE A 144 1.76 24.11 -4.46
N CYS A 145 1.10 22.97 -4.59
CA CYS A 145 1.57 21.82 -5.36
C CYS A 145 0.51 21.39 -6.37
N VAL A 146 0.95 20.98 -7.56
CA VAL A 146 0.09 20.39 -8.59
C VAL A 146 0.65 19.03 -8.97
N ILE A 147 -0.23 18.03 -8.99
CA ILE A 147 0.10 16.67 -9.40
C ILE A 147 0.11 16.64 -10.93
N GLN A 148 1.28 16.36 -11.52
CA GLN A 148 1.46 16.15 -12.95
C GLN A 148 1.55 14.66 -13.26
N ASN A 149 1.68 14.29 -14.53
CA ASN A 149 1.71 12.89 -14.96
C ASN A 149 2.82 12.06 -14.30
N THR A 150 4.02 12.63 -14.11
CA THR A 150 5.19 11.89 -13.59
C THR A 150 5.87 12.55 -12.38
N TYR A 151 5.43 13.73 -11.97
CA TYR A 151 6.04 14.50 -10.91
C TYR A 151 5.05 15.41 -10.17
N PHE A 152 5.44 15.86 -8.99
CA PHE A 152 4.84 16.99 -8.29
C PHE A 152 5.49 18.29 -8.77
N GLN A 153 4.66 19.27 -9.15
CA GLN A 153 5.11 20.62 -9.48
C GLN A 153 4.79 21.56 -8.32
N PHE A 154 5.83 22.17 -7.74
CA PHE A 154 5.74 23.12 -6.64
C PHE A 154 5.81 24.56 -7.13
N PHE A 155 5.05 25.44 -6.47
CA PHE A 155 5.17 26.88 -6.58
C PHE A 155 5.23 27.51 -5.18
N PRO A 156 6.16 28.45 -4.93
CA PRO A 156 7.21 28.90 -5.84
C PRO A 156 8.27 27.80 -6.07
N VAL A 157 8.95 27.83 -7.21
CA VAL A 157 9.94 26.80 -7.62
C VAL A 157 11.16 26.72 -6.68
N ASN A 158 11.39 27.75 -5.87
CA ASN A 158 12.54 27.87 -4.96
C ASN A 158 12.28 27.37 -3.53
N LEU A 159 11.36 26.43 -3.34
CA LEU A 159 11.02 25.85 -2.03
C LEU A 159 12.12 24.92 -1.48
N GLN A 160 12.96 24.33 -2.36
CA GLN A 160 14.12 23.48 -2.07
C GLN A 160 13.80 22.08 -1.50
N SER A 161 12.92 21.97 -0.51
CA SER A 161 12.52 20.68 0.05
C SER A 161 11.08 20.67 0.55
N ALA A 162 10.50 19.47 0.53
CA ALA A 162 9.21 19.16 1.14
C ALA A 162 9.23 17.73 1.70
N SER A 163 8.15 17.37 2.37
CA SER A 163 7.89 16.06 2.95
C SER A 163 6.53 15.56 2.47
N LEU A 164 6.50 14.34 1.96
CA LEU A 164 5.31 13.68 1.45
C LEU A 164 4.83 12.62 2.43
N SER A 165 3.53 12.65 2.72
CA SER A 165 2.82 11.51 3.30
C SER A 165 1.97 10.86 2.22
N TYR A 166 2.09 9.55 2.04
CA TYR A 166 1.41 8.82 0.97
C TYR A 166 1.13 7.37 1.36
N ILE A 167 0.20 6.74 0.64
CA ILE A 167 0.03 5.29 0.66
C ILE A 167 0.88 4.69 -0.45
N ARG A 168 1.69 3.69 -0.10
CA ARG A 168 2.49 2.93 -1.04
C ARG A 168 1.87 1.58 -1.41
N TYR A 169 2.35 1.00 -2.50
CA TYR A 169 2.05 -0.39 -2.83
C TYR A 169 2.60 -1.36 -1.75
N PRO A 170 1.89 -2.47 -1.48
CA PRO A 170 2.43 -3.55 -0.64
C PRO A 170 3.74 -4.08 -1.24
N ARG A 171 4.73 -4.35 -0.39
CA ARG A 171 5.96 -5.02 -0.82
C ARG A 171 5.64 -6.44 -1.26
N LYS A 172 6.39 -6.93 -2.25
CA LYS A 172 6.24 -8.30 -2.73
C LYS A 172 6.70 -9.27 -1.66
N ALA A 173 5.79 -10.15 -1.23
CA ALA A 173 6.13 -11.29 -0.39
C ALA A 173 6.90 -12.32 -1.22
N ILE A 174 7.90 -12.94 -0.61
CA ILE A 174 8.76 -13.92 -1.25
C ILE A 174 8.92 -15.09 -0.30
N TRP A 175 8.42 -16.25 -0.70
CA TRP A 175 8.82 -17.53 -0.11
C TRP A 175 10.07 -18.00 -0.85
N ASN A 176 11.23 -17.80 -0.22
CA ASN A 176 12.50 -18.25 -0.77
C ASN A 176 12.77 -19.71 -0.37
N TYR A 177 13.54 -20.42 -1.20
CA TYR A 177 13.81 -21.84 -0.99
C TYR A 177 15.20 -22.26 -1.42
N THR A 178 15.67 -23.35 -0.84
CA THR A 178 16.81 -24.13 -1.32
C THR A 178 16.33 -25.50 -1.78
N LEU A 179 17.05 -26.11 -2.72
CA LEU A 179 16.74 -27.45 -3.18
C LEU A 179 17.46 -28.47 -2.31
N THR A 180 16.68 -29.28 -1.58
CA THR A 180 17.18 -30.44 -0.85
C THR A 180 16.50 -31.67 -1.42
N ASN A 181 17.28 -32.61 -1.97
CA ASN A 181 16.75 -33.81 -2.66
C ASN A 181 15.72 -33.46 -3.76
N ASN A 182 16.03 -32.46 -4.61
CA ASN A 182 15.16 -31.93 -5.67
C ASN A 182 13.79 -31.44 -5.19
N ARG A 183 13.62 -31.16 -3.90
CA ARG A 183 12.41 -30.57 -3.34
C ARG A 183 12.71 -29.17 -2.79
N PRO A 184 11.82 -28.19 -3.03
CA PRO A 184 11.99 -26.87 -2.47
C PRO A 184 11.74 -26.92 -0.95
N VAL A 185 12.75 -26.55 -0.17
CA VAL A 185 12.70 -26.42 1.29
C VAL A 185 12.80 -24.94 1.64
N PHE A 186 11.93 -24.48 2.56
CA PHE A 186 11.88 -23.10 3.00
C PHE A 186 13.26 -22.59 3.43
N ASN A 187 13.63 -21.41 2.94
CA ASN A 187 14.82 -20.70 3.36
C ASN A 187 14.41 -19.34 3.97
N PRO A 188 14.63 -19.12 5.28
CA PRO A 188 14.33 -17.83 5.89
C PRO A 188 15.20 -16.69 5.33
N VAL A 189 16.41 -17.01 4.85
CA VAL A 189 17.30 -16.00 4.25
C VAL A 189 16.74 -15.59 2.89
N GLY A 190 16.45 -14.30 2.73
CA GLY A 190 15.87 -13.74 1.50
C GLY A 190 14.36 -13.96 1.33
N SER A 191 13.71 -14.60 2.31
CA SER A 191 12.24 -14.61 2.37
C SER A 191 11.71 -13.28 2.90
N VAL A 192 10.54 -12.89 2.40
CA VAL A 192 9.85 -11.65 2.76
C VAL A 192 8.39 -11.98 3.09
N ASP A 193 7.96 -11.61 4.30
CA ASP A 193 6.61 -11.83 4.78
C ASP A 193 5.60 -10.86 4.15
N LEU A 194 4.31 -11.22 4.25
CA LEU A 194 3.24 -10.27 3.96
C LEU A 194 3.22 -9.19 5.05
N GLU A 195 3.14 -7.93 4.62
CA GLU A 195 3.09 -6.78 5.54
C GLU A 195 1.73 -6.63 6.25
N TRP A 196 0.73 -7.41 5.83
CA TRP A 196 -0.61 -7.36 6.38
C TRP A 196 -0.69 -7.83 7.83
N GLU A 197 -1.64 -7.26 8.58
CA GLU A 197 -1.97 -7.76 9.91
C GLU A 197 -2.51 -9.19 9.85
N LYS A 198 -2.22 -10.01 10.87
CA LYS A 198 -2.64 -11.42 10.95
C LYS A 198 -4.13 -11.66 10.64
N ILE A 199 -5.00 -10.73 11.05
CA ILE A 199 -6.44 -10.83 10.80
C ILE A 199 -6.80 -10.81 9.30
N LYS A 200 -5.91 -10.31 8.43
CA LYS A 200 -6.10 -10.21 6.98
C LYS A 200 -5.48 -11.33 6.17
N ILE A 201 -4.65 -12.16 6.80
CA ILE A 201 -4.00 -13.27 6.11
C ILE A 201 -5.04 -14.26 5.57
N ASN A 202 -6.12 -14.53 6.31
CA ASN A 202 -7.18 -15.42 5.85
C ASN A 202 -7.89 -14.88 4.60
N ASP A 203 -8.23 -13.58 4.59
CA ASP A 203 -8.87 -12.93 3.42
C ASP A 203 -7.96 -13.03 2.17
N ILE A 204 -6.66 -12.81 2.35
CA ILE A 204 -5.67 -12.91 1.27
C ILE A 204 -5.52 -14.35 0.78
N VAL A 205 -5.51 -15.33 1.68
CA VAL A 205 -5.44 -16.76 1.33
C VAL A 205 -6.68 -17.20 0.55
N ILE A 206 -7.87 -16.73 0.92
CA ILE A 206 -9.10 -16.99 0.17
C ILE A 206 -8.97 -16.48 -1.25
N ARG A 207 -8.51 -15.24 -1.42
CA ARG A 207 -8.29 -14.65 -2.75
C ARG A 207 -7.23 -15.40 -3.54
N ALA A 208 -6.12 -15.78 -2.91
CA ALA A 208 -5.06 -16.57 -3.53
C ALA A 208 -5.60 -17.90 -4.07
N CYS A 209 -6.43 -18.59 -3.30
CA CYS A 209 -7.02 -19.85 -3.75
C CYS A 209 -8.09 -19.64 -4.83
N SER A 210 -8.86 -18.55 -4.76
CA SER A 210 -9.79 -18.16 -5.82
C SER A 210 -9.06 -17.93 -7.15
N LEU A 211 -7.90 -17.27 -7.12
CA LEU A 211 -7.02 -17.08 -8.28
C LEU A 211 -6.46 -18.40 -8.83
N LEU A 212 -6.31 -19.43 -7.98
CA LEU A 212 -5.96 -20.80 -8.39
C LEU A 212 -7.15 -21.60 -8.93
N GLY A 213 -8.35 -20.99 -9.06
CA GLY A 213 -9.56 -21.66 -9.52
C GLY A 213 -10.22 -22.54 -8.45
N ILE A 214 -9.82 -22.40 -7.19
CA ILE A 214 -10.36 -23.18 -6.07
C ILE A 214 -11.42 -22.35 -5.37
N SER A 215 -12.68 -22.78 -5.48
CA SER A 215 -13.76 -22.23 -4.67
C SER A 215 -13.66 -22.75 -3.24
N ILE A 216 -13.38 -21.87 -2.30
CA ILE A 216 -13.40 -22.18 -0.86
C ILE A 216 -14.67 -21.58 -0.24
N LYS A 217 -15.27 -22.30 0.70
CA LYS A 217 -16.31 -21.76 1.59
C LYS A 217 -15.69 -21.42 2.95
N ASP A 218 -16.10 -20.31 3.57
CA ASP A 218 -15.56 -19.83 4.87
C ASP A 218 -15.51 -20.92 5.95
N ALA A 219 -16.47 -21.85 5.95
CA ALA A 219 -16.52 -22.98 6.89
C ALA A 219 -15.29 -23.90 6.85
N GLU A 220 -14.61 -24.04 5.70
CA GLU A 220 -13.44 -24.91 5.56
C GLU A 220 -12.16 -24.28 6.13
N ILE A 221 -12.11 -22.95 6.19
CA ILE A 221 -10.98 -22.19 6.74
C ILE A 221 -11.07 -22.15 8.25
N VAL A 222 -12.28 -21.97 8.79
CA VAL A 222 -12.55 -22.06 10.24
C VAL A 222 -12.17 -23.45 10.76
N GLN A 223 -12.46 -24.54 10.03
CA GLN A 223 -12.04 -25.89 10.42
C GLN A 223 -10.52 -26.05 10.50
N TYR A 224 -9.75 -25.42 9.61
CA TYR A 224 -8.29 -25.43 9.68
C TYR A 224 -7.75 -24.57 10.83
N SER A 225 -8.32 -23.38 11.06
CA SER A 225 -8.00 -22.56 12.24
C SER A 225 -8.28 -23.34 13.53
N GLN A 226 -9.38 -24.10 13.59
CA GLN A 226 -9.71 -24.99 14.71
C GLN A 226 -8.72 -26.16 14.83
N GLN A 227 -8.25 -26.75 13.71
CA GLN A 227 -7.22 -27.78 13.71
C GLN A 227 -5.88 -27.25 14.24
N LYS A 228 -5.44 -26.05 13.83
CA LYS A 228 -4.23 -25.43 14.37
C LYS A 228 -4.32 -25.07 15.85
N ILE A 229 -5.49 -24.59 16.32
CA ILE A 229 -5.75 -24.36 17.75
C ILE A 229 -5.64 -25.68 18.54
N ASN A 230 -6.10 -26.80 17.96
CA ASN A 230 -6.00 -28.12 18.58
C ASN A 230 -4.60 -28.76 18.48
N GLU A 231 -3.81 -28.41 17.46
CA GLU A 231 -2.43 -28.89 17.26
C GLU A 231 -1.38 -28.05 18.02
N GLY A 232 -1.77 -26.96 18.68
CA GLY A 232 -0.91 -26.22 19.60
C GLY A 232 0.28 -25.52 18.94
N LEU A 233 -0.01 -24.65 17.97
CA LEU A 233 0.95 -23.68 17.41
C LEU A 233 0.40 -22.24 17.53
#